data_AF-A0A8T6PCV5-F1
#
_entry.id   AF-A0A8T6PCV5-F1
#
_cell.length_a   1.000
_cell.length_b   1.000
_cell.length_c   1.000
_cell.angle_alpha   90.00
_cell.angle_beta   90.00
_cell.angle_gamma   90.00
#
_symmetry.space_group_name_H-M   'P 1'
#
loop_
_entity.id
_entity.type
_entity.pdbx_description
1 polymer ?
#
loop_
_entity_poly.entity_id
_entity_poly.type
_entity_poly.pdbx_seq_one_letter_code
_entity_poly.pdbx_strand_id
1 'polypeptide(L)'
;MSDHSDVMPPASEAGDPEDTQPRRPAGWPADAPDASWTAPIDTTGLLPLEEHRSSGRCLLSGVVMVATGLLCVTTLVLSAIAGYRDELHVIQTESVRETSTANAMQYSLMATDQVEGRIELAYDRCAYIETQQPGIFDCADRMSEMQMVLSATPTPSATQTPQATATPSLTLTSTATETPEVLAVEAYFQNAEKSMRLQRYEDAIEWLDAVIAEDPNYRRGEVDAMLFDALNAQADIYFKGLNPVDEPGARGLPGNQLARGVQLAQRAITILEASPAVGSYEETHDYTAGFVKRFVDAQLYLNSGQPDLALPILQGLCAENCGWTYRGVSVEALLIQAGGTP
;
A
#
# COMPACT_ATOMS: atom_id res chain seq x y z
N MET A 1 38.16 36.39 -38.93
CA MET A 1 39.44 36.55 -38.22
C MET A 1 39.21 37.49 -37.06
N SER A 2 38.87 36.94 -35.91
CA SER A 2 39.10 37.56 -34.60
C SER A 2 39.19 36.41 -33.60
N ASP A 3 40.39 36.29 -33.07
CA ASP A 3 40.88 35.31 -32.12
C ASP A 3 40.29 35.63 -30.74
N HIS A 4 39.67 34.64 -30.09
CA HIS A 4 39.29 34.73 -28.68
C HIS A 4 39.73 33.43 -28.01
N SER A 5 41.01 33.44 -27.63
CA SER A 5 41.60 32.50 -26.71
C SER A 5 41.30 33.00 -25.30
N ASP A 6 40.46 32.29 -24.55
CA ASP A 6 40.34 32.51 -23.10
C ASP A 6 40.57 31.21 -22.33
N VAL A 7 41.78 31.19 -21.77
CA VAL A 7 42.32 30.57 -20.57
C VAL A 7 41.36 29.66 -19.78
N MET A 8 41.68 28.38 -19.78
CA MET A 8 41.12 27.34 -18.91
C MET A 8 41.81 27.38 -17.54
N PRO A 9 41.08 27.42 -16.40
CA PRO A 9 41.69 27.34 -15.07
C PRO A 9 42.17 25.91 -14.75
N PRO A 10 43.12 25.74 -13.81
CA PRO A 10 43.73 24.45 -13.52
C PRO A 10 42.75 23.47 -12.86
N ALA A 11 42.91 22.19 -13.22
CA ALA A 11 42.17 21.06 -12.67
C ALA A 11 42.30 20.99 -11.14
N SER A 12 41.15 21.02 -10.47
CA SER A 12 41.02 20.69 -9.06
C SER A 12 41.30 19.20 -8.84
N GLU A 13 42.15 18.90 -7.87
CA GLU A 13 42.51 17.57 -7.40
C GLU A 13 41.29 16.65 -7.22
N ALA A 14 41.39 15.46 -7.81
CA ALA A 14 40.48 14.35 -7.57
C ALA A 14 40.62 13.89 -6.12
N GLY A 15 39.57 14.09 -5.33
CA GLY A 15 39.43 13.52 -4.00
C GLY A 15 39.25 12.01 -4.08
N ASP A 16 40.03 11.31 -3.26
CA ASP A 16 40.05 9.86 -3.07
C ASP A 16 38.66 9.35 -2.63
N PRO A 17 37.97 8.46 -3.38
CA PRO A 17 36.62 8.00 -3.05
C PRO A 17 36.53 6.90 -1.98
N GLU A 18 37.59 6.58 -1.23
CA GLU A 18 37.61 5.44 -0.29
C GLU A 18 38.09 5.77 1.13
N ASP A 19 37.44 6.71 1.82
CA ASP A 19 37.55 6.84 3.28
C ASP A 19 36.16 6.93 3.93
N THR A 20 35.48 5.78 4.01
CA THR A 20 34.20 5.60 4.72
C THR A 20 34.39 5.14 6.16
N GLN A 21 35.59 5.29 6.74
CA GLN A 21 35.75 4.99 8.16
C GLN A 21 35.13 6.10 9.03
N PRO A 22 34.37 5.74 10.08
CA PRO A 22 33.77 6.72 10.96
C PRO A 22 34.85 7.54 11.66
N ARG A 23 34.96 8.82 11.27
CA ARG A 23 35.83 9.78 11.94
C ARG A 23 35.30 10.05 13.35
N ARG A 24 36.10 9.66 14.34
CA ARG A 24 35.87 9.96 15.76
C ARG A 24 35.74 11.49 15.94
N PRO A 25 34.75 11.99 16.70
CA PRO A 25 34.60 13.43 16.93
C PRO A 25 35.88 14.01 17.53
N ALA A 26 36.44 15.04 16.89
CA ALA A 26 37.55 15.80 17.42
C ALA A 26 37.06 16.60 18.64
N GLY A 27 37.44 16.15 19.84
CA GLY A 27 37.07 16.82 21.09
C GLY A 27 36.73 15.90 22.27
N TRP A 28 36.80 14.57 22.12
CA TRP A 28 36.69 13.70 23.29
C TRP A 28 37.93 13.88 24.18
N PRO A 29 37.79 14.34 25.43
CA PRO A 29 38.93 14.46 26.34
C PRO A 29 39.57 13.09 26.54
N ALA A 30 40.88 13.01 26.38
CA ALA A 30 41.69 11.79 26.51
C ALA A 30 41.83 11.29 27.96
N ASP A 31 41.03 11.81 28.89
CA ASP A 31 41.04 11.45 30.30
C ASP A 31 39.83 10.57 30.61
N ALA A 32 39.81 9.38 30.01
CA ALA A 32 39.04 8.28 30.59
C ALA A 32 39.79 7.84 31.85
N PRO A 33 39.21 7.92 33.06
CA PRO A 33 39.88 7.45 34.26
C PRO A 33 40.15 5.94 34.11
N ASP A 34 41.42 5.55 34.29
CA ASP A 34 41.84 4.16 34.36
C ASP A 34 40.90 3.39 35.29
N ALA A 35 40.18 2.41 34.74
CA ALA A 35 39.36 1.48 35.50
C ALA A 35 40.23 0.44 36.24
N SER A 36 41.34 0.87 36.84
CA SER A 36 42.13 0.09 37.79
C SER A 36 41.68 0.41 39.22
N TRP A 37 40.37 0.37 39.47
CA TRP A 37 39.86 0.32 40.84
C TRP A 37 40.08 -1.10 41.38
N THR A 38 41.31 -1.37 41.80
CA THR A 38 41.57 -2.43 42.78
C THR A 38 41.37 -1.81 44.14
N ALA A 39 40.15 -1.92 44.67
CA ALA A 39 39.90 -1.58 46.07
C ALA A 39 40.85 -2.42 46.95
N PRO A 40 41.50 -1.83 47.96
CA PRO A 40 42.28 -2.61 48.92
C PRO A 40 41.31 -3.56 49.63
N ILE A 41 41.52 -4.86 49.45
CA ILE A 41 40.83 -5.88 50.23
C ILE A 41 41.43 -5.81 51.64
N ASP A 42 40.84 -4.97 52.48
CA ASP A 42 41.08 -4.98 53.91
C ASP A 42 40.58 -6.30 54.48
N THR A 43 41.50 -7.23 54.69
CA THR A 43 41.26 -8.58 55.22
C THR A 43 41.37 -8.61 56.75
N THR A 44 41.51 -7.45 57.39
CA THR A 44 41.73 -7.33 58.83
C THR A 44 40.41 -7.15 59.58
N GLY A 45 39.62 -8.23 59.63
CA GLY A 45 38.35 -8.21 60.34
C GLY A 45 37.55 -9.50 60.27
N LEU A 46 38.20 -10.66 60.32
CA LEU A 46 37.52 -11.93 60.59
C LEU A 46 37.04 -11.96 62.04
N LEU A 47 36.01 -11.18 62.35
CA LEU A 47 35.11 -11.52 63.44
C LEU A 47 34.29 -12.73 62.97
N PRO A 48 34.16 -13.79 63.79
CA PRO A 48 33.24 -14.86 63.49
C PRO A 48 31.85 -14.22 63.40
N LEU A 49 31.30 -14.15 62.18
CA LEU A 49 29.87 -13.89 62.00
C LEU A 49 29.17 -15.03 62.72
N GLU A 50 28.71 -14.77 63.95
CA GLU A 50 27.71 -15.58 64.61
C GLU A 50 26.60 -15.80 63.59
N GLU A 51 26.49 -17.04 63.11
CA GLU A 51 25.42 -17.51 62.26
C GLU A 51 24.15 -17.49 63.11
N HIS A 52 23.57 -16.29 63.23
CA HIS A 52 22.25 -16.12 63.77
C HIS A 52 21.29 -16.70 62.74
N ARG A 53 21.06 -18.02 62.83
CA ARG A 53 19.97 -18.74 62.15
C ARG A 53 18.64 -18.16 62.63
N SER A 54 18.28 -17.00 62.09
CA SER A 54 16.94 -16.47 62.26
C SER A 54 16.02 -17.31 61.37
N SER A 55 15.28 -18.19 62.03
CA SER A 55 14.33 -19.14 61.44
C SER A 55 13.22 -18.47 60.58
N GLY A 56 13.18 -17.12 60.52
CA GLY A 56 12.26 -16.34 59.69
C GLY A 56 12.76 -15.98 58.28
N ARG A 57 14.06 -16.12 57.97
CA ARG A 57 14.59 -15.71 56.64
C ARG A 57 14.17 -16.64 55.50
N CYS A 58 13.96 -17.93 55.80
CA CYS A 58 13.50 -18.90 54.80
C CYS A 58 12.08 -18.57 54.31
N LEU A 59 11.18 -18.22 55.24
CA LEU A 59 9.80 -17.84 54.92
C LEU A 59 9.76 -16.54 54.11
N LEU A 60 10.54 -15.53 54.49
CA LEU A 60 10.61 -14.27 53.77
C LEU A 60 11.17 -14.46 52.34
N SER A 61 12.21 -15.31 52.16
CA SER A 61 12.73 -15.64 50.83
C SER A 61 11.72 -16.36 49.94
N GLY A 62 10.92 -17.27 50.52
CA GLY A 62 9.86 -17.96 49.80
C GLY A 62 8.76 -17.00 49.33
N VAL A 63 8.35 -16.07 50.18
CA VAL A 63 7.34 -15.05 49.83
C VAL A 63 7.83 -14.15 48.69
N VAL A 64 9.10 -13.72 48.73
CA VAL A 64 9.68 -12.89 47.65
C VAL A 64 9.70 -13.63 46.32
N MET A 65 10.15 -14.89 46.29
CA MET A 65 10.18 -15.69 45.06
C MET A 65 8.79 -15.89 44.45
N VAL A 66 7.78 -16.15 45.29
CA VAL A 66 6.38 -16.30 44.84
C VAL A 66 5.84 -14.96 44.31
N ALA A 67 6.09 -13.86 45.00
CA ALA A 67 5.64 -12.53 44.57
C ALA A 67 6.27 -12.12 43.23
N THR A 68 7.57 -12.37 43.04
CA THR A 68 8.25 -12.10 41.77
C THR A 68 7.73 -13.00 40.64
N GLY A 69 7.50 -14.28 40.90
CA GLY A 69 6.89 -15.19 39.92
C GLY A 69 5.51 -14.73 39.45
N LEU A 70 4.66 -14.30 40.40
CA LEU A 70 3.34 -13.72 40.10
C LEU A 70 3.47 -12.45 39.24
N LEU A 71 4.39 -11.55 39.58
CA LEU A 71 4.65 -10.34 38.82
C LEU A 71 5.01 -10.67 37.35
N CYS A 72 5.95 -11.60 37.12
CA CYS A 72 6.35 -12.00 35.78
C CYS A 72 5.20 -12.57 34.94
N VAL A 73 4.34 -13.41 35.54
CA VAL A 73 3.17 -13.96 34.85
C VAL A 73 2.19 -12.85 34.48
N THR A 74 1.93 -11.91 35.40
CA THR A 74 1.02 -10.79 35.12
C THR A 74 1.53 -9.88 34.01
N THR A 75 2.85 -9.63 33.92
CA THR A 75 3.41 -8.81 32.83
C THR A 75 3.25 -9.49 31.47
N LEU A 76 3.44 -10.81 31.39
CA LEU A 76 3.24 -11.55 30.12
C LEU A 76 1.78 -11.53 29.67
N VAL A 77 0.83 -11.70 30.60
CA VAL A 77 -0.61 -11.64 30.30
C VAL A 77 -1.02 -10.24 29.84
N LEU A 78 -0.53 -9.18 30.50
CA LEU A 78 -0.83 -7.81 30.10
C LEU A 78 -0.25 -7.47 28.73
N SER A 79 0.95 -7.93 28.40
CA SER A 79 1.55 -7.74 27.06
C SER A 79 0.73 -8.45 25.97
N ALA A 80 0.26 -9.67 26.20
CA ALA A 80 -0.56 -10.39 25.23
C ALA A 80 -1.92 -9.70 24.98
N ILE A 81 -2.56 -9.19 26.03
CA ILE A 81 -3.83 -8.45 25.91
C ILE A 81 -3.64 -7.11 25.21
N ALA A 82 -2.51 -6.43 25.46
CA ALA A 82 -2.17 -5.18 24.77
C ALA A 82 -1.96 -5.41 23.26
N GLY A 83 -1.21 -6.46 22.88
CA GLY A 83 -1.00 -6.80 21.47
C GLY A 83 -2.30 -7.15 20.73
N TYR A 84 -3.18 -7.96 21.35
CA TYR A 84 -4.47 -8.33 20.76
C TYR A 84 -5.39 -7.12 20.49
N ARG A 85 -5.34 -6.10 21.35
CA ARG A 85 -6.11 -4.87 21.16
C ARG A 85 -5.56 -4.01 20.03
N ASP A 86 -4.24 -3.89 19.93
CA ASP A 86 -3.59 -3.16 18.83
C ASP A 86 -3.90 -3.81 17.48
N GLU A 87 -3.87 -5.15 17.40
CA GLU A 87 -4.18 -5.89 16.19
C GLU A 87 -5.65 -5.69 15.74
N LEU A 88 -6.60 -5.67 16.68
CA LEU A 88 -8.00 -5.33 16.37
C LEU A 88 -8.18 -3.90 15.86
N HIS A 89 -7.42 -2.94 16.39
CA HIS A 89 -7.45 -1.56 15.90
C HIS A 89 -6.80 -1.45 14.52
N VAL A 90 -5.71 -2.18 14.26
CA VAL A 90 -5.07 -2.25 12.94
C VAL A 90 -6.05 -2.81 11.90
N ILE A 91 -6.70 -3.94 12.17
CA ILE A 91 -7.69 -4.56 11.26
C ILE A 91 -8.86 -3.60 10.96
N GLN A 92 -9.38 -2.89 11.96
CA GLN A 92 -10.45 -1.91 11.76
C GLN A 92 -9.98 -0.69 10.97
N THR A 93 -8.73 -0.24 11.17
CA THR A 93 -8.19 0.88 10.38
C THR A 93 -7.85 0.46 8.95
N GLU A 94 -7.46 -0.79 8.71
CA GLU A 94 -7.17 -1.31 7.38
C GLU A 94 -8.44 -1.49 6.56
N SER A 95 -9.49 -2.10 7.12
CA SER A 95 -10.77 -2.23 6.42
C SER A 95 -11.40 -0.86 6.09
N VAL A 96 -11.26 0.11 7.00
CA VAL A 96 -11.74 1.48 6.76
C VAL A 96 -10.89 2.21 5.71
N ARG A 97 -9.57 1.94 5.64
CA ARG A 97 -8.66 2.53 4.65
C ARG A 97 -8.84 1.96 3.26
N GLU A 98 -9.06 0.65 3.14
CA GLU A 98 -9.40 0.01 1.87
C GLU A 98 -10.73 0.55 1.32
N THR A 99 -11.76 0.58 2.17
CA THR A 99 -13.07 1.15 1.82
C THR A 99 -12.96 2.62 1.43
N SER A 100 -12.16 3.41 2.14
CA SER A 100 -11.94 4.83 1.82
C SER A 100 -11.24 5.04 0.48
N THR A 101 -10.27 4.18 0.13
CA THR A 101 -9.57 4.25 -1.16
C THR A 101 -10.48 3.85 -2.32
N ALA A 102 -11.25 2.79 -2.15
CA ALA A 102 -12.25 2.36 -3.12
C ALA A 102 -13.33 3.44 -3.32
N ASN A 103 -13.82 4.04 -2.24
CA ASN A 103 -14.80 5.14 -2.29
C ASN A 103 -14.21 6.40 -2.95
N ALA A 104 -12.94 6.73 -2.69
CA ALA A 104 -12.26 7.84 -3.37
C ALA A 104 -12.14 7.61 -4.89
N MET A 105 -11.93 6.36 -5.31
CA MET A 105 -11.94 5.99 -6.74
C MET A 105 -13.34 6.15 -7.34
N GLN A 106 -14.38 5.63 -6.68
CA GLN A 106 -15.78 5.81 -7.11
C GLN A 106 -16.15 7.29 -7.22
N TYR A 107 -15.69 8.11 -6.27
CA TYR A 107 -15.91 9.55 -6.27
C TYR A 107 -15.23 10.23 -7.46
N SER A 108 -13.99 9.82 -7.80
CA SER A 108 -13.34 10.35 -9.01
C SER A 108 -14.03 9.95 -10.31
N LEU A 109 -14.52 8.72 -10.41
CA LEU A 109 -15.27 8.24 -11.57
C LEU A 109 -16.61 8.97 -11.72
N MET A 110 -17.29 9.27 -10.60
CA MET A 110 -18.48 10.12 -10.59
C MET A 110 -18.18 11.48 -11.24
N ALA A 111 -17.07 12.13 -10.90
CA ALA A 111 -16.74 13.43 -11.48
C ALA A 111 -16.54 13.35 -13.01
N THR A 112 -15.89 12.29 -13.50
CA THR A 112 -15.79 12.01 -14.95
C THR A 112 -17.16 11.77 -15.59
N ASP A 113 -18.01 10.96 -14.95
CA ASP A 113 -19.37 10.69 -15.43
C ASP A 113 -20.22 11.97 -15.52
N GLN A 114 -20.06 12.90 -14.58
CA GLN A 114 -20.72 14.22 -14.62
C GLN A 114 -20.26 15.05 -15.83
N VAL A 115 -18.96 15.11 -16.09
CA VAL A 115 -18.38 15.86 -17.23
C VAL A 115 -18.83 15.27 -18.56
N GLU A 116 -18.94 13.95 -18.64
CA GLU A 116 -19.39 13.24 -19.84
C GLU A 116 -20.92 13.20 -19.99
N GLY A 117 -21.67 13.83 -19.09
CA GLY A 117 -23.13 13.92 -19.14
C GLY A 117 -23.86 12.64 -18.72
N ARG A 118 -23.16 11.65 -18.17
CA ARG A 118 -23.75 10.43 -17.58
C ARG A 118 -24.23 10.70 -16.15
N ILE A 119 -25.15 11.64 -16.00
CA ILE A 119 -25.59 12.14 -14.68
C ILE A 119 -26.25 11.04 -13.83
N GLU A 120 -26.98 10.10 -14.44
CA GLU A 120 -27.58 8.96 -13.71
C GLU A 120 -26.51 8.04 -13.10
N LEU A 121 -25.48 7.68 -13.88
CA LEU A 121 -24.39 6.83 -13.39
C LEU A 121 -23.56 7.53 -12.30
N ALA A 122 -23.31 8.84 -12.47
CA ALA A 122 -22.68 9.65 -11.44
C ALA A 122 -23.50 9.66 -10.13
N TYR A 123 -24.83 9.81 -10.23
CA TYR A 123 -25.72 9.76 -9.08
C TYR A 123 -25.62 8.43 -8.33
N ASP A 124 -25.70 7.31 -9.05
CA ASP A 124 -25.62 5.96 -8.47
C ASP A 124 -24.29 5.72 -7.75
N ARG A 125 -23.16 6.21 -8.31
CA ARG A 125 -21.85 6.13 -7.65
C ARG A 125 -21.81 6.92 -6.35
N CYS A 126 -22.33 8.15 -6.32
CA CYS A 126 -22.38 8.92 -5.06
C CYS A 126 -23.31 8.27 -4.03
N ALA A 127 -24.46 7.75 -4.47
CA ALA A 127 -25.38 7.03 -3.59
C ALA A 127 -24.69 5.81 -2.98
N TYR A 128 -23.94 5.05 -3.78
CA TYR A 128 -23.13 3.92 -3.30
C TYR A 128 -22.11 4.37 -2.24
N ILE A 129 -21.35 5.45 -2.50
CA ILE A 129 -20.37 5.98 -1.54
C ILE A 129 -21.04 6.34 -0.20
N GLU A 130 -22.20 7.00 -0.23
CA GLU A 130 -22.96 7.35 0.98
C GLU A 130 -23.46 6.11 1.74
N THR A 131 -23.77 5.00 1.05
CA THR A 131 -24.11 3.74 1.76
C THR A 131 -22.91 3.12 2.48
N GLN A 132 -21.71 3.27 1.92
CA GLN A 132 -20.49 2.68 2.49
C GLN A 132 -19.89 3.57 3.58
N GLN A 133 -19.89 4.88 3.38
CA GLN A 133 -19.22 5.83 4.26
C GLN A 133 -19.91 7.21 4.23
N PRO A 134 -21.01 7.37 5.01
CA PRO A 134 -21.84 8.56 4.93
C PRO A 134 -21.10 9.82 5.37
N GLY A 135 -21.30 10.92 4.63
CA GLY A 135 -20.70 12.23 4.90
C GLY A 135 -19.20 12.35 4.62
N ILE A 136 -18.59 11.31 4.04
CA ILE A 136 -17.23 11.36 3.51
C ILE A 136 -17.33 11.63 2.01
N PHE A 137 -16.75 12.76 1.59
CA PHE A 137 -16.96 13.43 0.30
C PHE A 137 -18.33 14.11 0.23
N ASP A 138 -18.43 15.26 -0.45
CA ASP A 138 -19.63 16.12 -0.56
C ASP A 138 -20.78 15.46 -1.37
N CYS A 139 -20.90 14.13 -1.34
CA CYS A 139 -21.80 13.34 -2.16
C CYS A 139 -23.27 13.69 -1.92
N ALA A 140 -23.68 13.91 -0.68
CA ALA A 140 -25.02 14.39 -0.37
C ALA A 140 -25.38 15.68 -1.13
N ASP A 141 -24.47 16.66 -1.16
CA ASP A 141 -24.68 17.93 -1.86
C ASP A 141 -24.68 17.70 -3.38
N ARG A 142 -23.73 16.92 -3.91
CA ARG A 142 -23.63 16.57 -5.34
C ARG A 142 -24.85 15.83 -5.87
N MET A 143 -25.42 14.90 -5.08
CA MET A 143 -26.64 14.20 -5.45
C MET A 143 -27.83 15.14 -5.58
N SER A 144 -27.91 16.18 -4.73
CA SER A 144 -28.97 17.20 -4.86
C SER A 144 -28.83 18.00 -6.17
N GLU A 145 -27.60 18.36 -6.56
CA GLU A 145 -27.30 19.02 -7.83
C GLU A 145 -27.67 18.13 -9.03
N MET A 146 -27.24 16.87 -9.01
CA MET A 146 -27.54 15.90 -10.06
C MET A 146 -29.04 15.64 -10.20
N GLN A 147 -29.77 15.55 -9.07
CA GLN A 147 -31.22 15.38 -9.08
C GLN A 147 -31.93 16.56 -9.76
N MET A 148 -31.44 17.80 -9.56
CA MET A 148 -31.98 18.97 -10.26
C MET A 148 -31.79 18.84 -11.78
N VAL A 149 -30.61 18.41 -12.24
CA VAL A 149 -30.33 18.20 -13.67
C VAL A 149 -31.20 17.08 -14.26
N LEU A 150 -31.34 15.96 -13.56
CA LEU A 150 -32.21 14.85 -13.98
C LEU A 150 -33.67 15.28 -14.06
N SER A 151 -34.15 16.09 -13.11
CA SER A 151 -35.53 16.61 -13.11
C SER A 151 -35.82 17.66 -14.19
N ALA A 152 -34.78 18.38 -14.64
CA ALA A 152 -34.87 19.38 -15.70
C ALA A 152 -34.78 18.78 -17.11
N THR A 153 -34.41 17.50 -17.22
CA THR A 153 -34.33 16.82 -18.52
C THR A 153 -35.75 16.53 -19.00
N PRO A 154 -36.22 17.14 -20.11
CA PRO A 154 -37.57 16.90 -20.61
C PRO A 154 -37.69 15.42 -20.95
N THR A 155 -38.62 14.73 -20.28
CA THR A 155 -38.97 13.35 -20.58
C THR A 155 -39.25 13.28 -22.08
N PRO A 156 -38.48 12.50 -22.88
CA PRO A 156 -38.77 12.38 -24.29
C PRO A 156 -40.21 11.89 -24.44
N SER A 157 -41.02 12.68 -25.13
CA SER A 157 -42.40 12.33 -25.45
C SER A 157 -42.40 10.94 -26.09
N ALA A 158 -43.29 10.07 -25.61
CA ALA A 158 -43.37 8.66 -25.98
C ALA A 158 -43.15 8.48 -27.50
N THR A 159 -41.97 7.97 -27.85
CA THR A 159 -41.69 7.57 -29.22
C THR A 159 -42.57 6.37 -29.53
N GLN A 160 -43.33 6.47 -30.62
CA GLN A 160 -44.27 5.45 -31.06
C GLN A 160 -43.61 4.08 -31.08
N THR A 161 -44.25 3.14 -30.38
CA THR A 161 -43.93 1.72 -30.40
C THR A 161 -43.82 1.23 -31.85
N PRO A 162 -42.67 0.71 -32.32
CA PRO A 162 -42.61 0.07 -33.62
C PRO A 162 -43.53 -1.16 -33.60
N GLN A 163 -44.51 -1.15 -34.50
CA GLN A 163 -45.41 -2.26 -34.75
C GLN A 163 -44.57 -3.49 -35.15
N ALA A 164 -44.67 -4.56 -34.36
CA ALA A 164 -43.98 -5.81 -34.60
C ALA A 164 -44.33 -6.36 -35.99
N THR A 165 -43.36 -6.33 -36.91
CA THR A 165 -43.43 -7.05 -38.17
C THR A 165 -43.12 -8.52 -37.89
N ALA A 166 -44.08 -9.39 -38.15
CA ALA A 166 -43.93 -10.85 -38.03
C ALA A 166 -42.74 -11.32 -38.89
N THR A 167 -41.65 -11.71 -38.22
CA THR A 167 -40.52 -12.39 -38.85
C THR A 167 -40.89 -13.86 -39.02
N PRO A 168 -40.65 -14.47 -40.20
CA PRO A 168 -40.96 -15.88 -40.41
C PRO A 168 -40.15 -16.76 -39.44
N SER A 169 -40.88 -17.62 -38.72
CA SER A 169 -40.31 -18.66 -37.86
C SER A 169 -39.54 -19.66 -38.73
N LEU A 170 -38.21 -19.54 -38.74
CA LEU A 170 -37.33 -20.60 -39.20
C LEU A 170 -37.16 -21.58 -38.05
N THR A 171 -37.82 -22.73 -38.17
CA THR A 171 -37.63 -23.89 -37.31
C THR A 171 -36.21 -24.42 -37.49
N LEU A 172 -35.26 -23.92 -36.71
CA LEU A 172 -33.95 -24.54 -36.57
C LEU A 172 -34.08 -25.76 -35.67
N THR A 173 -33.96 -26.93 -36.28
CA THR A 173 -33.78 -28.21 -35.60
C THR A 173 -32.44 -28.17 -34.86
N SER A 174 -32.47 -27.71 -33.61
CA SER A 174 -31.35 -27.78 -32.67
C SER A 174 -31.05 -29.26 -32.38
N THR A 175 -30.05 -29.77 -33.09
CA THR A 175 -29.31 -30.96 -32.63
C THR A 175 -28.42 -30.48 -31.49
N ALA A 176 -28.81 -30.79 -30.25
CA ALA A 176 -27.99 -30.53 -29.07
C ALA A 176 -26.65 -31.25 -29.24
N THR A 177 -25.62 -30.49 -29.61
CA THR A 177 -24.22 -30.88 -29.48
C THR A 177 -23.70 -30.03 -28.32
N GLU A 178 -23.16 -30.69 -27.32
CA GLU A 178 -22.62 -30.11 -26.10
C GLU A 178 -21.62 -28.96 -26.39
N THR A 179 -21.61 -27.96 -25.51
CA THR A 179 -20.45 -27.08 -25.19
C THR A 179 -20.19 -25.79 -25.99
N PRO A 180 -20.98 -24.71 -25.78
CA PRO A 180 -20.60 -23.32 -26.13
C PRO A 180 -19.78 -22.58 -25.05
N GLU A 181 -20.00 -22.89 -23.77
CA GLU A 181 -19.47 -22.11 -22.62
C GLU A 181 -17.95 -22.31 -22.41
N VAL A 182 -17.47 -23.56 -22.51
CA VAL A 182 -16.03 -23.88 -22.37
C VAL A 182 -15.18 -23.24 -23.49
N LEU A 183 -15.78 -22.97 -24.66
CA LEU A 183 -15.07 -22.30 -25.76
C LEU A 183 -14.83 -20.80 -25.48
N ALA A 184 -15.65 -20.17 -24.63
CA ALA A 184 -15.48 -18.76 -24.26
C ALA A 184 -14.32 -18.58 -23.26
N VAL A 185 -14.24 -19.45 -22.24
CA VAL A 185 -13.18 -19.40 -21.20
C VAL A 185 -11.78 -19.60 -21.81
N GLU A 186 -11.63 -20.58 -22.71
CA GLU A 186 -10.35 -20.80 -23.41
C GLU A 186 -9.94 -19.57 -24.22
N ALA A 187 -10.89 -18.90 -24.89
CA ALA A 187 -10.57 -17.69 -25.66
C ALA A 187 -10.08 -16.55 -24.76
N TYR A 188 -10.66 -16.36 -23.57
CA TYR A 188 -10.16 -15.40 -22.58
C TYR A 188 -8.74 -15.75 -22.12
N PHE A 189 -8.48 -17.02 -21.80
CA PHE A 189 -7.15 -17.48 -21.41
C PHE A 189 -6.11 -17.25 -22.52
N GLN A 190 -6.42 -17.59 -23.77
CA GLN A 190 -5.53 -17.35 -24.92
C GLN A 190 -5.24 -15.85 -25.14
N ASN A 191 -6.22 -14.98 -24.87
CA ASN A 191 -6.00 -13.53 -24.90
C ASN A 191 -5.10 -13.07 -23.76
N ALA A 192 -5.25 -13.60 -22.54
CA ALA A 192 -4.35 -13.33 -21.42
C ALA A 192 -2.90 -13.73 -21.76
N GLU A 193 -2.68 -14.94 -22.29
CA GLU A 193 -1.35 -15.40 -22.71
C GLU A 193 -0.73 -14.47 -23.76
N LYS A 194 -1.53 -14.01 -24.71
CA LYS A 194 -1.10 -13.06 -25.73
C LYS A 194 -0.72 -11.71 -25.11
N SER A 195 -1.52 -11.19 -24.18
CA SER A 195 -1.25 -9.94 -23.48
C SER A 195 0.04 -10.03 -22.64
N MET A 196 0.26 -11.15 -21.94
CA MET A 196 1.50 -11.42 -21.20
C MET A 196 2.73 -11.38 -22.12
N ARG A 197 2.69 -12.06 -23.28
CA ARG A 197 3.79 -12.03 -24.27
C ARG A 197 4.07 -10.63 -24.83
N LEU A 198 3.05 -9.78 -24.88
CA LEU A 198 3.15 -8.40 -25.34
C LEU A 198 3.46 -7.42 -24.20
N GLN A 199 3.69 -7.91 -22.97
CA GLN A 199 3.91 -7.12 -21.76
C GLN A 199 2.78 -6.11 -21.48
N ARG A 200 1.55 -6.45 -21.88
CA ARG A 200 0.34 -5.67 -21.61
C ARG A 200 -0.34 -6.22 -20.37
N TYR A 201 0.26 -5.95 -19.21
CA TYR A 201 -0.14 -6.63 -17.98
C TYR A 201 -1.53 -6.23 -17.47
N GLU A 202 -1.98 -4.98 -17.65
CA GLU A 202 -3.39 -4.60 -17.36
C GLU A 202 -4.38 -5.41 -18.22
N ASP A 203 -4.15 -5.49 -19.55
CA ASP A 203 -4.98 -6.32 -20.43
C ASP A 203 -4.96 -7.80 -19.97
N ALA A 204 -3.79 -8.31 -19.55
CA ALA A 204 -3.67 -9.68 -19.07
C ALA A 204 -4.48 -9.91 -17.78
N ILE A 205 -4.42 -8.98 -16.82
CA ILE A 205 -5.19 -9.02 -15.58
C ILE A 205 -6.70 -9.04 -15.91
N GLU A 206 -7.17 -8.17 -16.81
CA GLU A 206 -8.58 -8.12 -17.22
C GLU A 206 -9.04 -9.46 -17.82
N TRP A 207 -8.26 -10.05 -18.72
CA TRP A 207 -8.60 -11.34 -19.33
C TRP A 207 -8.60 -12.50 -18.31
N LEU A 208 -7.65 -12.51 -17.36
CA LEU A 208 -7.59 -13.53 -16.31
C LEU A 208 -8.75 -13.39 -15.32
N ASP A 209 -9.16 -12.16 -15.02
CA ASP A 209 -10.35 -11.90 -14.19
C ASP A 209 -11.62 -12.40 -14.86
N ALA A 210 -11.73 -12.25 -16.19
CA ALA A 210 -12.83 -12.82 -16.96
C ALA A 210 -12.82 -14.36 -16.94
N VAL A 211 -11.64 -15.00 -17.00
CA VAL A 211 -11.51 -16.46 -16.84
C VAL A 211 -12.02 -16.91 -15.48
N ILE A 212 -11.58 -16.26 -14.39
CA ILE A 212 -11.99 -16.60 -13.01
C ILE A 212 -13.48 -16.37 -12.80
N ALA A 213 -14.04 -15.30 -13.36
CA ALA A 213 -15.46 -14.97 -13.24
C ALA A 213 -16.37 -15.99 -13.95
N GLU A 214 -15.93 -16.51 -15.10
CA GLU A 214 -16.70 -17.47 -15.91
C GLU A 214 -16.55 -18.91 -15.38
N ASP A 215 -15.32 -19.37 -15.09
CA ASP A 215 -15.06 -20.68 -14.48
C ASP A 215 -13.90 -20.61 -13.46
N PRO A 216 -14.20 -20.52 -12.15
CA PRO A 216 -13.20 -20.45 -11.10
C PRO A 216 -12.26 -21.68 -10.99
N ASN A 217 -12.60 -22.81 -11.63
CA ASN A 217 -11.79 -24.03 -11.60
C ASN A 217 -10.99 -24.25 -12.89
N TYR A 218 -11.22 -23.44 -13.93
CA TYR A 218 -10.52 -23.58 -15.21
C TYR A 218 -9.02 -23.33 -15.01
N ARG A 219 -8.20 -24.37 -15.22
CA ARG A 219 -6.73 -24.34 -15.13
C ARG A 219 -6.20 -23.53 -13.94
N ARG A 220 -6.87 -23.64 -12.79
CA ARG A 220 -6.70 -22.71 -11.66
C ARG A 220 -5.26 -22.40 -11.30
N GLY A 221 -4.40 -23.43 -11.18
CA GLY A 221 -2.98 -23.21 -10.82
C GLY A 221 -2.20 -22.39 -11.86
N GLU A 222 -2.54 -22.51 -13.14
CA GLU A 222 -1.90 -21.75 -14.21
C GLU A 222 -2.47 -20.34 -14.34
N VAL A 223 -3.78 -20.17 -14.15
CA VAL A 223 -4.45 -18.87 -14.08
C VAL A 223 -3.93 -18.06 -12.90
N ASP A 224 -3.86 -18.67 -11.71
CA ASP A 224 -3.35 -18.02 -10.49
C ASP A 224 -1.88 -17.59 -10.66
N ALA A 225 -1.03 -18.47 -11.23
CA ALA A 225 0.38 -18.14 -11.51
C ALA A 225 0.51 -16.98 -12.50
N MET A 226 -0.22 -17.02 -13.62
CA MET A 226 -0.18 -15.96 -14.62
C MET A 226 -0.71 -14.62 -14.09
N LEU A 227 -1.75 -14.67 -13.26
CA LEU A 227 -2.32 -13.49 -12.63
C LEU A 227 -1.36 -12.91 -11.59
N PHE A 228 -0.71 -13.75 -10.78
CA PHE A 228 0.33 -13.33 -9.85
C PHE A 228 1.47 -12.60 -10.56
N ASP A 229 1.99 -13.17 -11.65
CA ASP A 229 3.06 -12.56 -12.47
C ASP A 229 2.62 -11.22 -13.07
N ALA A 230 1.41 -11.16 -13.65
CA ALA A 230 0.87 -9.94 -14.26
C ALA A 230 0.69 -8.82 -13.23
N LEU A 231 0.16 -9.13 -12.05
CA LEU A 231 -0.05 -8.16 -10.97
C LEU A 231 1.28 -7.59 -10.47
N ASN A 232 2.28 -8.43 -10.21
CA ASN A 232 3.60 -7.98 -9.77
C ASN A 232 4.31 -7.12 -10.83
N ALA A 233 4.28 -7.55 -12.10
CA ALA A 233 4.90 -6.81 -13.19
C ALA A 233 4.24 -5.43 -13.39
N GLN A 234 2.91 -5.36 -13.32
CA GLN A 234 2.18 -4.10 -13.45
C GLN A 234 2.39 -3.18 -12.23
N ALA A 235 2.42 -3.74 -11.01
CA ALA A 235 2.71 -2.98 -9.80
C ALA A 235 4.10 -2.33 -9.87
N ASP A 236 5.12 -3.06 -10.35
CA ASP A 236 6.48 -2.54 -10.54
C ASP A 236 6.52 -1.36 -11.53
N ILE A 237 5.81 -1.48 -12.66
CA ILE A 237 5.67 -0.39 -13.64
C ILE A 237 5.10 0.87 -12.97
N TYR A 238 4.07 0.69 -12.13
CA TYR A 238 3.46 1.79 -11.40
C TYR A 238 4.38 2.37 -10.32
N PHE A 239 5.11 1.56 -9.57
CA PHE A 239 6.05 2.05 -8.55
C PHE A 239 7.22 2.82 -9.16
N LYS A 240 7.67 2.44 -10.36
CA LYS A 240 8.72 3.14 -11.10
C LYS A 240 8.22 4.36 -11.88
N GLY A 241 6.91 4.58 -11.93
CA GLY A 241 6.30 5.67 -12.71
C GLY A 241 6.51 5.53 -14.21
N LEU A 242 6.65 4.29 -14.69
CA LEU A 242 6.86 3.97 -16.11
C LEU A 242 5.55 3.92 -16.90
N ASN A 243 4.40 4.09 -16.25
CA ASN A 243 3.11 4.14 -16.91
C ASN A 243 2.96 5.41 -17.79
N PRO A 244 2.15 5.36 -18.87
CA PRO A 244 1.86 6.53 -19.69
C PRO A 244 1.29 7.67 -18.85
N VAL A 245 1.68 8.91 -19.16
CA VAL A 245 1.24 10.12 -18.42
C VAL A 245 -0.22 10.42 -18.72
N ASP A 246 -0.68 10.04 -19.91
CA ASP A 246 -2.03 10.19 -20.45
C ASP A 246 -3.01 9.10 -20.00
N GLU A 247 -2.55 8.08 -19.27
CA GLU A 247 -3.49 7.19 -18.58
C GLU A 247 -4.24 7.98 -17.50
N PRO A 248 -5.58 7.97 -17.51
CA PRO A 248 -6.36 8.57 -16.45
C PRO A 248 -6.07 7.83 -15.14
N GLY A 249 -5.22 8.41 -14.30
CA GLY A 249 -4.97 7.92 -12.95
C GLY A 249 -6.23 8.05 -12.10
N ALA A 250 -6.27 7.33 -10.98
CA ALA A 250 -7.27 7.58 -9.95
C ALA A 250 -7.23 9.08 -9.58
N ARG A 251 -8.38 9.77 -9.66
CA ARG A 251 -8.56 11.24 -9.45
C ARG A 251 -8.37 12.15 -10.67
N GLY A 252 -8.26 11.64 -11.90
CA GLY A 252 -8.13 12.50 -13.10
C GLY A 252 -6.84 13.33 -13.12
N LEU A 253 -5.89 12.99 -12.25
CA LEU A 253 -4.52 13.50 -12.29
C LEU A 253 -3.74 12.59 -13.26
N PRO A 254 -3.31 13.09 -14.43
CA PRO A 254 -2.50 12.31 -15.35
C PRO A 254 -1.26 11.76 -14.64
N GLY A 255 -1.06 10.43 -14.68
CA GLY A 255 0.21 9.79 -14.33
C GLY A 255 0.47 9.33 -12.89
N ASN A 256 -0.41 9.54 -11.88
CA ASN A 256 -0.18 8.96 -10.54
C ASN A 256 -0.91 7.62 -10.35
N GLN A 257 -0.20 6.52 -10.63
CA GLN A 257 -0.72 5.15 -10.47
C GLN A 257 -0.17 4.45 -9.21
N LEU A 258 0.50 5.16 -8.29
CA LEU A 258 1.07 4.54 -7.09
C LEU A 258 0.03 3.79 -6.25
N ALA A 259 -1.14 4.40 -6.02
CA ALA A 259 -2.22 3.78 -5.27
C ALA A 259 -2.74 2.50 -5.94
N ARG A 260 -2.82 2.50 -7.29
CA ARG A 260 -3.18 1.31 -8.06
C ARG A 260 -2.10 0.24 -7.93
N GLY A 261 -0.82 0.61 -8.04
CA GLY A 261 0.31 -0.32 -7.83
C GLY A 261 0.26 -1.01 -6.47
N VAL A 262 -0.06 -0.27 -5.40
CA VAL A 262 -0.23 -0.84 -4.05
C VAL A 262 -1.36 -1.88 -4.03
N GLN A 263 -2.50 -1.58 -4.67
CA GLN A 263 -3.62 -2.54 -4.75
C GLN A 263 -3.25 -3.81 -5.52
N LEU A 264 -2.52 -3.67 -6.64
CA LEU A 264 -2.08 -4.82 -7.44
C LEU A 264 -1.10 -5.70 -6.65
N ALA A 265 -0.14 -5.09 -5.95
CA ALA A 265 0.80 -5.81 -5.08
C ALA A 265 0.07 -6.56 -3.94
N GLN A 266 -0.90 -5.92 -3.29
CA GLN A 266 -1.70 -6.58 -2.24
C GLN A 266 -2.48 -7.77 -2.79
N ARG A 267 -3.07 -7.63 -3.97
CA ARG A 267 -3.78 -8.72 -4.63
C ARG A 267 -2.86 -9.89 -4.98
N ALA A 268 -1.63 -9.62 -5.40
CA ALA A 268 -0.64 -10.67 -5.65
C ALA A 268 -0.30 -11.44 -4.36
N ILE A 269 -0.17 -10.76 -3.22
CA ILE A 269 0.03 -11.40 -1.92
C ILE A 269 -1.13 -12.32 -1.56
N THR A 270 -2.38 -11.89 -1.77
CA THR A 270 -3.56 -12.73 -1.53
C THR A 270 -3.57 -13.99 -2.38
N ILE A 271 -3.14 -13.90 -3.65
CA ILE A 271 -3.01 -15.09 -4.53
C ILE A 271 -1.92 -16.02 -4.02
N LEU A 272 -0.77 -15.48 -3.60
CA LEU A 272 0.34 -16.26 -3.03
C LEU A 272 -0.07 -17.01 -1.76
N GLU A 273 -0.83 -16.36 -0.87
CA GLU A 273 -1.36 -16.97 0.36
C GLU A 273 -2.34 -18.11 0.06
N ALA A 274 -3.22 -17.91 -0.93
CA ALA A 274 -4.20 -18.91 -1.34
C ALA A 274 -3.55 -20.10 -2.09
N SER A 275 -2.50 -19.82 -2.86
CA SER A 275 -1.83 -20.77 -3.74
C SER A 275 -0.29 -20.63 -3.66
N PRO A 276 0.37 -21.11 -2.58
CA PRO A 276 1.82 -20.89 -2.36
C PRO A 276 2.75 -21.48 -3.44
N ALA A 277 2.21 -22.32 -4.33
CA ALA A 277 2.97 -22.87 -5.45
C ALA A 277 3.21 -21.87 -6.59
N VAL A 278 2.53 -20.72 -6.59
CA VAL A 278 2.62 -19.71 -7.67
C VAL A 278 3.88 -18.85 -7.61
N GLY A 279 4.57 -18.79 -6.46
CA GLY A 279 5.76 -17.95 -6.30
C GLY A 279 6.24 -17.87 -4.85
N SER A 280 6.96 -16.80 -4.53
CA SER A 280 7.43 -16.52 -3.16
C SER A 280 7.21 -15.05 -2.76
N TYR A 281 7.25 -14.77 -1.45
CA TYR A 281 7.19 -13.40 -0.94
C TYR A 281 8.40 -12.54 -1.34
N GLU A 282 9.52 -13.15 -1.75
CA GLU A 282 10.66 -12.39 -2.28
C GLU A 282 10.38 -11.85 -3.69
N GLU A 283 9.48 -12.49 -4.42
CA GLU A 283 9.02 -12.06 -5.74
C GLU A 283 7.88 -11.04 -5.64
N THR A 284 7.25 -10.91 -4.47
CA THR A 284 6.25 -9.86 -4.24
C THR A 284 6.93 -8.54 -3.94
N HIS A 285 6.30 -7.46 -4.40
CA HIS A 285 6.74 -6.11 -4.11
C HIS A 285 6.30 -5.65 -2.71
N ASP A 286 6.17 -6.54 -1.73
CA ASP A 286 5.57 -6.24 -0.42
C ASP A 286 6.27 -5.06 0.29
N TYR A 287 7.60 -5.12 0.40
CA TYR A 287 8.38 -4.02 0.96
C TYR A 287 8.19 -2.70 0.20
N THR A 288 8.26 -2.76 -1.14
CA THR A 288 8.07 -1.58 -2.01
C THR A 288 6.66 -1.03 -1.90
N ALA A 289 5.64 -1.88 -1.85
CA ALA A 289 4.25 -1.51 -1.71
C ALA A 289 3.99 -0.86 -0.35
N GLY A 290 4.57 -1.39 0.73
CA GLY A 290 4.51 -0.79 2.07
C GLY A 290 5.19 0.60 2.13
N PHE A 291 6.34 0.75 1.46
CA PHE A 291 7.00 2.05 1.30
C PHE A 291 6.14 3.04 0.51
N VAL A 292 5.68 2.63 -0.68
CA VAL A 292 4.86 3.44 -1.59
C VAL A 292 3.52 3.83 -0.94
N LYS A 293 2.88 2.91 -0.22
CA LYS A 293 1.62 3.19 0.47
C LYS A 293 1.79 4.33 1.48
N ARG A 294 2.83 4.26 2.33
CA ARG A 294 3.14 5.33 3.29
C ARG A 294 3.45 6.64 2.58
N PHE A 295 4.15 6.59 1.44
CA PHE A 295 4.42 7.77 0.63
C PHE A 295 3.14 8.42 0.08
N VAL A 296 2.22 7.62 -0.46
CA VAL A 296 0.90 8.09 -0.94
C VAL A 296 0.06 8.66 0.21
N ASP A 297 0.04 8.00 1.37
CA ASP A 297 -0.65 8.48 2.56
C ASP A 297 -0.10 9.84 3.01
N ALA A 298 1.22 10.01 3.05
CA ALA A 298 1.87 11.29 3.37
C ALA A 298 1.52 12.40 2.36
N GLN A 299 1.52 12.10 1.06
CA GLN A 299 1.07 13.06 0.04
C GLN A 299 -0.39 13.48 0.26
N LEU A 300 -1.26 12.54 0.61
CA LEU A 300 -2.67 12.84 0.89
C LEU A 300 -2.81 13.80 2.08
N TYR A 301 -2.08 13.56 3.17
CA TYR A 301 -2.07 14.45 4.34
C TYR A 301 -1.53 15.85 4.02
N LEU A 302 -0.48 15.95 3.19
CA LEU A 302 0.04 17.25 2.75
C LEU A 302 -0.99 18.01 1.89
N ASN A 303 -1.63 17.31 0.95
CA ASN A 303 -2.64 17.89 0.06
C ASN A 303 -3.92 18.29 0.82
N SER A 304 -4.23 17.64 1.93
CA SER A 304 -5.35 18.01 2.81
C SER A 304 -5.03 19.11 3.82
N GLY A 305 -3.80 19.67 3.79
CA GLY A 305 -3.38 20.72 4.73
C GLY A 305 -3.11 20.20 6.16
N GLN A 306 -2.77 18.92 6.29
CA GLN A 306 -2.50 18.25 7.57
C GLN A 306 -1.02 17.81 7.67
N PRO A 307 -0.05 18.74 7.64
CA PRO A 307 1.38 18.41 7.63
C PRO A 307 1.83 17.67 8.89
N ASP A 308 1.21 17.93 10.04
CA ASP A 308 1.53 17.26 11.31
C ASP A 308 1.32 15.74 11.25
N LEU A 309 0.36 15.27 10.44
CA LEU A 309 0.10 13.85 10.22
C LEU A 309 1.07 13.24 9.20
N ALA A 310 1.52 14.03 8.22
CA ALA A 310 2.47 13.60 7.21
C ALA A 310 3.90 13.47 7.76
N LEU A 311 4.29 14.38 8.65
CA LEU A 311 5.66 14.51 9.16
C LEU A 311 6.25 13.21 9.72
N PRO A 312 5.63 12.50 10.68
CA PRO A 312 6.21 11.26 11.21
C PRO A 312 6.31 10.14 10.18
N ILE A 313 5.39 10.11 9.20
CA ILE A 313 5.43 9.13 8.10
C ILE A 313 6.64 9.42 7.20
N LEU A 314 6.84 10.68 6.83
CA LEU A 314 7.94 11.13 5.98
C LEU A 314 9.31 10.98 6.65
N GLN A 315 9.40 11.18 7.97
CA GLN A 315 10.62 10.89 8.73
C GLN A 315 10.98 9.40 8.68
N GLY A 316 9.99 8.52 8.86
CA GLY A 316 10.20 7.07 8.73
C GLY A 316 10.63 6.67 7.32
N LEU A 317 9.97 7.20 6.29
CA LEU A 317 10.36 6.97 4.89
C LEU A 317 11.76 7.50 4.58
N CYS A 318 12.13 8.66 5.13
CA CYS A 318 13.44 9.26 4.92
C CYS A 318 14.56 8.45 5.57
N ALA A 319 14.31 7.92 6.77
CA ALA A 319 15.24 7.01 7.45
C ALA A 319 15.49 5.72 6.66
N GLU A 320 14.52 5.25 5.88
CA GLU A 320 14.66 4.08 5.01
C GLU A 320 15.30 4.42 3.66
N ASN A 321 14.79 5.44 2.97
CA ASN A 321 15.29 5.90 1.67
C ASN A 321 14.83 7.33 1.34
N CYS A 322 15.50 8.33 1.93
CA CYS A 322 15.16 9.74 1.70
C CYS A 322 15.28 10.21 0.24
N GLY A 323 16.19 9.58 -0.51
CA GLY A 323 16.41 9.86 -1.93
C GLY A 323 15.41 9.21 -2.87
N TRP A 324 14.48 8.38 -2.38
CA TRP A 324 13.47 7.77 -3.24
C TRP A 324 12.60 8.85 -3.88
N THR A 325 12.36 8.71 -5.19
CA THR A 325 11.59 9.68 -5.97
C THR A 325 10.54 9.00 -6.82
N TYR A 326 9.40 9.66 -6.95
CA TYR A 326 8.37 9.29 -7.90
C TYR A 326 8.02 10.50 -8.77
N ARG A 327 8.26 10.37 -10.08
CA ARG A 327 8.01 11.43 -11.09
C ARG A 327 8.54 12.81 -10.65
N GLY A 328 9.75 12.84 -10.09
CA GLY A 328 10.43 14.07 -9.68
C GLY A 328 10.04 14.59 -8.29
N VAL A 329 9.11 13.93 -7.59
CA VAL A 329 8.80 14.24 -6.18
C VAL A 329 9.54 13.25 -5.29
N SER A 330 10.49 13.73 -4.49
CA SER A 330 11.25 12.89 -3.54
C SER A 330 10.62 12.85 -2.15
N VAL A 331 10.97 11.82 -1.36
CA VAL A 331 10.63 11.76 0.07
C VAL A 331 11.18 12.98 0.80
N GLU A 332 12.44 13.34 0.55
CA GLU A 332 13.09 14.54 1.10
C GLU A 332 12.30 15.82 0.80
N ALA A 333 11.85 16.00 -0.45
CA ALA A 333 11.10 17.20 -0.84
C ALA A 333 9.77 17.30 -0.08
N LEU A 334 9.05 16.19 0.09
CA LEU A 334 7.82 16.15 0.88
C LEU A 334 8.10 16.37 2.37
N LEU A 335 9.20 15.83 2.90
CA LEU A 335 9.60 16.02 4.30
C LEU A 335 9.87 17.50 4.60
N ILE A 336 10.61 18.18 3.72
CA ILE A 336 10.84 19.63 3.82
C ILE A 336 9.52 20.40 3.72
N GLN A 337 8.62 20.01 2.81
CA GLN A 337 7.29 20.60 2.69
C GLN A 337 6.45 20.45 3.97
N ALA A 338 6.61 19.33 4.69
CA ALA A 338 5.96 19.09 5.97
C ALA A 338 6.60 19.86 7.15
N GLY A 339 7.67 20.62 6.92
CA GLY A 339 8.42 21.33 7.96
C GLY A 339 9.48 20.47 8.68
N GLY A 340 9.80 19.30 8.14
CA GLY A 340 10.86 18.43 8.65
C GLY A 340 12.25 18.80 8.13
N THR A 341 13.27 18.20 8.76
CA THR A 341 14.65 18.21 8.29
C THR A 341 15.06 16.78 7.90
N PRO A 342 15.70 16.57 6.73
CA PRO A 342 16.14 15.26 6.28
C PRO A 342 17.24 14.63 7.14
#